data_AF-A0A7X7SKQ5-F1
#
_entry.id   AF-A0A7X7SKQ5-F1
#
_cell.length_a   1.000
_cell.length_b   1.000
_cell.length_c   1.000
_cell.angle_alpha   90.00
_cell.angle_beta   90.00
_cell.angle_gamma   90.00
#
_symmetry.space_group_name_H-M   'P 1'
#
loop_
_entity.id
_entity.type
_entity.pdbx_description
1 polymer ?
#
loop_
_entity_poly.entity_id
_entity_poly.type
_entity_poly.pdbx_seq_one_letter_code
_entity_poly.pdbx_strand_id
1 'polypeptide(L)' 'YSVGSITGGAFNPAVAVAITMLGIVGVSQLWIYLVANLLGGAVAALVFNALDLGADKPTAATPAQQADLKAPGTPSRT' A
#
# COMPACT_ATOMS: atom_id res chain seq x y z
N TYR A 1 6.38 -13.22 -12.65
CA TYR A 1 5.20 -12.34 -12.55
C TYR A 1 3.95 -13.18 -12.39
N SER A 2 3.14 -12.91 -11.36
CA SER A 2 2.01 -13.76 -10.98
C SER A 2 0.63 -13.19 -11.35
N VAL A 3 0.41 -11.87 -11.25
CA VAL A 3 -0.93 -11.26 -11.55
C VAL A 3 -0.89 -9.96 -12.36
N GLY A 4 0.29 -9.45 -12.71
CA GLY A 4 0.44 -8.16 -13.40
C GLY A 4 -0.17 -8.15 -14.81
N SER A 5 -0.10 -9.27 -15.52
CA SER A 5 -0.68 -9.43 -16.86
C SER A 5 -2.21 -9.42 -16.88
N ILE A 6 -2.86 -9.71 -15.75
CA ILE A 6 -4.32 -9.81 -15.65
C ILE A 6 -4.90 -8.51 -15.08
N THR A 7 -4.26 -7.94 -14.05
CA THR A 7 -4.85 -6.84 -13.24
C THR A 7 -4.09 -5.52 -13.36
N GLY A 8 -3.00 -5.47 -14.12
CA GLY A 8 -2.09 -4.31 -14.13
C GLY A 8 -1.30 -4.11 -12.83
N GLY A 9 -1.54 -4.94 -11.78
CA GLY A 9 -0.74 -4.95 -10.56
C GLY A 9 -0.87 -3.70 -9.69
N ALA A 10 -2.05 -3.08 -9.63
CA ALA A 10 -2.22 -1.80 -8.92
C ALA A 10 -1.87 -1.85 -7.43
N PHE A 11 -2.35 -2.88 -6.69
CA PHE A 11 -2.13 -3.13 -5.25
C PHE A 11 -2.27 -1.92 -4.29
N ASN A 12 -2.78 -0.80 -4.80
CA ASN A 12 -2.89 0.49 -4.17
C ASN A 12 -4.14 1.15 -4.75
N PRO A 13 -5.07 1.63 -3.91
CA PRO A 13 -6.32 2.24 -4.37
C PRO A 13 -6.10 3.51 -5.19
N ALA A 14 -5.09 4.33 -4.88
CA ALA A 14 -4.77 5.53 -5.66
C ALA A 14 -4.23 5.18 -7.06
N VAL A 15 -3.38 4.15 -7.14
CA VAL A 15 -2.88 3.64 -8.43
C VAL A 15 -4.02 3.02 -9.23
N ALA A 16 -4.93 2.28 -8.58
CA ALA A 16 -6.11 1.70 -9.22
C ALA A 16 -7.01 2.76 -9.86
N VAL A 17 -7.22 3.89 -9.18
CA VAL A 17 -7.96 5.04 -9.76
C VAL A 17 -7.23 5.61 -10.97
N ALA A 18 -5.91 5.81 -10.88
CA ALA A 18 -5.12 6.34 -11.99
C ALA A 18 -5.18 5.43 -13.24
N ILE A 19 -4.96 4.12 -13.10
CA ILE A 19 -5.04 3.20 -14.24
C ILE A 19 -6.45 3.06 -14.82
N THR A 20 -7.48 3.28 -13.99
CA THR A 20 -8.89 3.33 -14.45
C THR A 20 -9.14 4.61 -15.26
N MET A 21 -8.63 5.75 -14.80
CA MET A 21 -8.72 7.03 -15.54
C MET A 21 -7.97 6.98 -16.88
N LEU A 22 -6.85 6.26 -16.92
CA LEU A 22 -6.08 6.02 -18.14
C LEU A 22 -6.74 5.01 -19.10
N GLY A 23 -7.88 4.41 -18.72
CA GLY A 23 -8.60 3.45 -19.55
C GLY A 23 -7.92 2.07 -19.66
N ILE A 24 -6.92 1.79 -18.83
CA ILE A 24 -6.22 0.50 -18.79
C ILE A 24 -7.13 -0.59 -18.22
N VAL A 25 -8.02 -0.20 -17.30
CA VAL A 25 -9.06 -1.05 -16.70
C VAL A 25 -10.41 -0.34 -16.73
N GLY A 26 -11.48 -1.12 -16.83
CA GLY A 26 -12.83 -0.57 -16.92
C GLY A 26 -13.29 0.05 -15.61
N VAL A 27 -14.06 1.13 -15.67
CA VAL A 27 -14.62 1.82 -14.49
C VAL A 27 -15.47 0.88 -13.63
N SER A 28 -16.15 -0.09 -14.26
CA SER A 28 -16.94 -1.12 -13.57
C SER A 28 -16.09 -2.06 -12.70
N GLN A 29 -14.77 -2.13 -12.90
CA GLN A 29 -13.86 -2.98 -12.14
C GLN A 29 -13.19 -2.22 -10.98
N LEU A 30 -13.28 -0.89 -10.95
CA LEU A 30 -12.62 -0.06 -9.93
C LEU A 30 -12.99 -0.46 -8.50
N TRP A 31 -14.27 -0.78 -8.26
CA TRP A 31 -14.72 -1.17 -6.93
C TRP A 31 -14.02 -2.45 -6.43
N ILE A 32 -13.69 -3.38 -7.32
CA ILE A 32 -12.96 -4.62 -6.99
C ILE A 32 -11.56 -4.26 -6.48
N TYR A 33 -10.87 -3.34 -7.15
CA TYR A 33 -9.54 -2.89 -6.70
C TYR A 33 -9.61 -2.17 -5.36
N LEU A 34 -10.60 -1.30 -5.15
CA LEU A 34 -10.74 -0.58 -3.88
C LEU A 34 -10.97 -1.55 -2.72
N VAL A 35 -11.93 -2.48 -2.88
CA VAL A 35 -12.26 -3.47 -1.84
C VAL A 35 -11.08 -4.42 -1.63
N ALA A 36 -10.46 -4.95 -2.69
CA ALA A 36 -9.35 -5.88 -2.57
C ALA A 36 -8.11 -5.24 -1.93
N ASN A 37 -7.76 -4.00 -2.29
CA ASN A 37 -6.61 -3.32 -1.71
C ASN A 37 -6.83 -2.97 -0.23
N LEU A 38 -8.03 -2.50 0.15
CA LEU A 38 -8.34 -2.21 1.55
C LEU A 38 -8.39 -3.49 2.40
N LEU A 39 -9.05 -4.54 1.91
CA LEU A 39 -9.10 -5.82 2.61
C LEU A 39 -7.72 -6.46 2.71
N GLY A 40 -6.93 -6.44 1.63
CA GLY A 40 -5.56 -6.94 1.64
C GLY A 40 -4.68 -6.21 2.65
N GLY A 41 -4.76 -4.88 2.71
CA GLY A 41 -4.07 -4.08 3.71
C GLY A 41 -4.54 -4.38 5.15
N ALA A 42 -5.85 -4.52 5.37
CA ALA A 42 -6.39 -4.87 6.68
C ALA A 42 -5.94 -6.26 7.13
N VAL A 43 -5.99 -7.26 6.25
CA VAL A 43 -5.50 -8.62 6.53
C VAL A 43 -4.00 -8.61 6.79
N ALA A 44 -3.21 -7.86 6.02
CA ALA A 44 -1.78 -7.72 6.26
C ALA A 44 -1.48 -7.13 7.65
N ALA A 45 -2.23 -6.09 8.06
CA ALA A 45 -2.09 -5.50 9.40
C ALA A 45 -2.47 -6.49 10.52
N LEU A 46 -3.54 -7.27 10.33
CA LEU A 46 -3.95 -8.29 11.28
C LEU A 46 -2.91 -9.41 11.41
N VAL A 47 -2.42 -9.92 10.28
CA VAL A 47 -1.37 -10.95 10.25
C VAL A 47 -0.09 -10.42 10.89
N PHE A 48 0.31 -9.18 10.57
CA PHE A 48 1.46 -8.55 11.19
C PHE A 48 1.30 -8.42 12.71
N ASN A 49 0.09 -8.15 13.23
CA ASN A 49 -0.14 -8.12 14.67
C ASN A 49 -0.08 -9.53 15.28
N ALA A 50 -0.71 -10.52 14.64
CA ALA A 50 -0.75 -11.91 15.09
C ALA A 50 0.62 -12.61 15.09
N LEU A 51 1.54 -12.20 14.20
CA LEU A 51 2.89 -12.73 14.17
C LEU A 51 3.73 -12.12 15.31
N ASP A 52 4.33 -13.00 16.12
CA ASP A 52 5.34 -12.62 17.09
C ASP A 52 6.68 -12.41 16.37
N LEU A 53 7.02 -11.16 16.16
CA LEU A 53 8.25 -10.71 15.50
C LEU A 53 9.38 -10.46 16.53
N GLY A 54 9.14 -10.72 17.82
CA GLY A 54 10.11 -10.46 18.88
C GLY A 54 10.48 -8.98 19.00
N ALA A 55 11.71 -8.70 19.44
CA ALA A 55 12.23 -7.34 19.63
C ALA A 55 12.28 -6.50 18.34
N ASP A 56 12.21 -7.17 17.18
CA ASP A 56 12.32 -6.52 15.88
C ASP A 56 10.97 -6.05 15.33
N LYS A 57 9.85 -6.30 16.04
CA LYS A 57 8.52 -5.85 15.62
C LYS A 57 8.54 -4.32 15.44
N PRO A 58 8.43 -3.81 14.20
CA PRO A 58 8.29 -2.37 14.01
C PRO A 58 7.01 -1.92 14.71
N THR A 59 7.13 -1.05 15.70
CA THR A 59 5.95 -0.35 16.23
C THR A 59 5.37 0.48 15.09
N ALA A 60 4.04 0.56 15.01
CA ALA A 60 3.37 1.39 14.01
C ALA A 60 4.06 2.76 13.93
N ALA A 61 4.28 3.26 12.71
CA ALA A 61 4.94 4.54 12.50
C ALA A 61 4.28 5.58 13.41
N THR A 62 5.03 6.05 14.39
CA THR A 62 4.56 7.12 15.27
C THR A 62 4.28 8.34 14.39
N PRO A 63 3.38 9.24 14.81
CA PRO A 63 3.11 10.48 14.07
C PRO A 63 4.39 11.25 13.70
N ALA A 64 5.43 11.14 14.54
CA ALA A 64 6.78 11.65 14.28
C ALA A 64 7.46 10.98 13.07
N GLN A 65 7.47 9.64 13.01
CA GLN A 65 8.10 8.87 11.92
C GLN A 65 7.36 9.08 10.59
N GLN A 66 6.05 9.28 10.64
CA GLN A 66 5.23 9.64 9.47
C GLN A 66 5.45 11.10 9.02
N ALA A 67 5.78 12.00 9.96
CA ALA A 67 6.17 13.37 9.64
C ALA A 67 7.57 13.44 9.01
N ASP A 68 8.52 12.63 9.48
CA ASP A 68 9.86 12.52 8.91
C ASP A 68 9.83 11.93 7.49
N LEU A 69 8.94 10.96 7.24
CA LEU A 69 8.67 10.42 5.90
C LEU A 69 8.05 11.47 4.94
N LYS A 70 7.38 12.50 5.47
CA LYS A 70 6.72 13.56 4.70
C LYS A 70 7.62 14.78 4.47
N ALA A 71 8.70 14.93 5.23
CA ALA A 71 9.68 15.99 5.04
C ALA A 71 10.49 15.72 3.75
N PRO A 72 10.67 16.70 2.85
CA PRO A 72 11.64 16.59 1.77
C PRO A 72 13.01 16.38 2.43
N GLY A 73 13.60 15.21 2.22
CA GLY A 73 14.84 14.83 2.87
C GLY A 73 15.91 15.88 2.62
N THR A 74 16.39 16.51 3.69
CA THR A 74 17.71 17.10 3.68
C THR A 74 18.66 15.98 4.06
N PRO A 75 19.36 15.32 3.12
CA PRO A 75 20.36 14.35 3.49
C PRO A 75 21.51 15.08 4.17
N SER A 76 21.69 14.89 5.47
CA SER A 76 22.93 15.25 6.16
C SER A 76 24.03 14.29 5.69
N ARG A 77 24.66 14.63 4.57
CA ARG A 77 25.91 14.03 4.10
C ARG A 77 27.05 14.62 4.93
N THR A 78 27.75 13.77 5.67
CA THR A 78 29.12 14.02 6.13
C THR A 78 30.03 12.99 5.48
#